data_AF-A0A2V7Q4T7-F1
#
_entry.id   AF-A0A2V7Q4T7-F1
#
_cell.length_a   1.000
_cell.length_b   1.000
_cell.length_c   1.000
_cell.angle_alpha   90.00
_cell.angle_beta   90.00
_cell.angle_gamma   90.00
#
_symmetry.space_group_name_H-M   'P 1'
#
loop_
_entity.id
_entity.type
_entity.pdbx_description
1 polymer ?
#
loop_
_entity_poly.entity_id
_entity_poly.type
_entity_poly.pdbx_seq_one_letter_code
_entity_poly.pdbx_strand_id
1 'polypeptide(L)'
;MIVRRIAPADVEPGHSTATRVVPEQTCEDAGWAGTVGMIHSHPDGQRCWYYFPGTRVASSDAHSFVRQAYPVDAIMCGNRVVWVSRDMVEQQVRLSDPDGPTAPPPPHQRGNRVHAGAAAPEGQD
;
A
#
# COMPACT_ATOMS: atom_id res chain seq x y z
N MET A 1 -6.74 12.32 -7.24
CA MET A 1 -5.26 12.39 -7.17
C MET A 1 -4.74 10.98 -6.94
N ILE A 2 -3.74 10.52 -7.70
CA ILE A 2 -3.11 9.20 -7.49
C ILE A 2 -1.88 9.41 -6.61
N VAL A 3 -1.86 8.80 -5.43
CA VAL A 3 -0.69 8.84 -4.53
C VAL A 3 0.39 7.94 -5.09
N ARG A 4 1.55 8.49 -5.45
CA ARG A 4 2.64 7.72 -6.09
C ARG A 4 3.65 7.17 -5.09
N ARG A 5 3.93 7.86 -3.98
CA ARG A 5 4.86 7.42 -2.90
C ARG A 5 4.53 8.06 -1.56
N ILE A 6 4.50 7.26 -0.50
CA ILE A 6 4.44 7.69 0.90
C ILE A 6 5.63 7.04 1.61
N ALA A 7 6.42 7.81 2.36
CA ALA A 7 7.56 7.29 3.09
C ALA A 7 7.21 7.08 4.58
N PRO A 8 7.68 5.99 5.22
CA PRO A 8 7.61 5.88 6.67
C PRO A 8 8.50 6.96 7.27
N ALA A 9 8.00 7.63 8.30
CA ALA A 9 8.82 8.51 9.13
C ALA A 9 8.96 7.84 10.50
N ASP A 10 10.20 7.64 10.95
CA ASP A 10 10.47 7.31 12.34
C ASP A 10 10.00 8.49 13.19
N VAL A 11 9.18 8.21 14.21
CA VAL A 11 8.55 9.23 15.04
C VAL A 11 9.23 9.29 16.39
N GLU A 12 9.50 10.50 16.88
CA GLU A 12 10.06 10.68 18.20
C GLU A 12 8.93 10.61 19.25
N PRO A 13 8.81 9.55 20.06
CA PRO A 13 7.62 9.36 20.90
C PRO A 13 7.54 10.38 22.03
N GLY A 14 8.68 10.90 22.51
CA GLY A 14 8.76 11.89 23.58
C GLY A 14 8.31 13.30 23.16
N HIS A 15 8.39 13.60 21.86
CA HIS A 15 8.01 14.90 21.29
C HIS A 15 6.68 14.85 20.54
N SER A 16 6.19 13.64 20.28
CA SER A 16 4.85 13.41 19.72
C SER A 16 3.80 13.56 20.82
N THR A 17 2.86 14.48 20.63
CA THR A 17 1.73 14.66 21.53
C THR A 17 0.49 13.94 20.98
N ALA A 18 -0.54 13.81 21.81
CA ALA A 18 -1.83 13.26 21.40
C ALA A 18 -2.43 13.94 20.16
N THR A 19 -1.99 15.14 19.80
CA THR A 19 -2.47 15.87 18.62
C THR A 19 -1.38 16.21 17.64
N ARG A 20 -0.13 15.79 17.83
CA ARG A 20 0.97 16.14 16.90
C ARG A 20 1.98 15.01 16.87
N VAL A 21 2.08 14.35 15.73
CA VAL A 21 3.19 13.44 15.43
C VAL A 21 4.37 14.27 14.93
N VAL A 22 5.53 14.08 15.54
CA VAL A 22 6.78 14.74 15.14
C VAL A 22 7.74 13.67 14.62
N PRO A 23 8.15 13.72 13.34
CA PRO A 23 9.15 12.79 12.83
C PRO A 23 10.54 13.15 13.38
N GLU A 24 11.38 12.15 13.63
CA GLU A 24 12.78 12.34 14.06
C GLU A 24 13.60 13.12 13.02
N GLN A 25 13.28 12.91 11.74
CA GLN A 25 13.86 13.62 10.60
C GLN A 25 12.85 13.70 9.45
N THR A 26 13.03 14.65 8.52
CA THR A 26 12.17 14.72 7.34
C THR A 26 12.45 13.56 6.37
N CYS A 27 11.50 13.25 5.48
CA CYS A 27 11.72 12.23 4.47
C CYS A 27 12.87 12.62 3.53
N GLU A 28 13.01 13.90 3.21
CA GLU A 28 14.11 14.44 2.41
C GLU A 28 15.47 14.26 3.11
N ASP A 29 15.54 14.51 4.42
CA ASP A 29 16.77 14.29 5.21
C ASP A 29 17.11 12.79 5.31
N ALA A 30 16.11 11.91 5.22
CA ALA A 30 16.29 10.46 5.08
C ALA A 30 16.68 10.01 3.66
N GLY A 31 16.91 10.94 2.73
CA GLY A 31 17.32 10.65 1.36
C GLY A 31 16.19 10.31 0.40
N TRP A 32 14.92 10.48 0.81
CA TRP A 32 13.78 10.29 -0.07
C TRP A 32 13.55 11.52 -0.95
N ALA A 33 13.31 11.29 -2.25
CA ALA A 33 12.99 12.34 -3.20
C ALA A 33 11.56 12.18 -3.74
N GLY A 34 10.86 13.32 -3.89
CA GLY A 34 9.49 13.36 -4.41
C GLY A 34 8.44 12.83 -3.44
N THR A 35 8.71 12.91 -2.14
CA THR A 35 7.77 12.51 -1.09
C THR A 35 6.58 13.46 -1.09
N VAL A 36 5.36 12.90 -1.10
CA VAL A 36 4.12 13.68 -1.07
C VAL A 36 3.36 13.52 0.25
N GLY A 37 3.88 12.71 1.17
CA GLY A 37 3.22 12.41 2.45
C GLY A 37 4.06 11.51 3.34
N MET A 38 3.66 11.49 4.62
CA MET A 38 4.15 10.54 5.60
C MET A 38 3.09 9.46 5.85
N ILE A 39 3.54 8.29 6.31
CA ILE A 39 2.67 7.25 6.87
C ILE A 39 3.11 6.94 8.29
N HIS A 40 2.17 6.96 9.24
CA HIS A 40 2.37 6.46 10.60
C HIS A 40 1.54 5.20 10.84
N SER A 41 1.90 4.41 11.84
CA SER A 41 1.19 3.18 12.17
C SER A 41 0.38 3.34 13.45
N HIS A 42 -0.84 2.78 13.47
CA HIS A 42 -1.58 2.53 14.71
C HIS A 42 -1.34 1.05 15.10
N PRO A 43 -0.48 0.75 16.09
CA PRO A 43 -0.03 -0.62 16.35
C PRO A 43 -1.17 -1.60 16.64
N ASP A 44 -2.20 -1.15 17.36
CA ASP A 44 -3.38 -1.97 17.68
C ASP A 44 -4.41 -2.04 16.54
N GLY A 45 -4.15 -1.36 15.41
CA GLY A 45 -5.08 -1.23 14.28
C GLY A 45 -6.40 -0.53 14.65
N GLN A 46 -6.45 0.14 15.80
CA GLN A 46 -7.63 0.84 16.29
C GLN A 46 -7.60 2.32 15.93
N ARG A 47 -8.79 2.92 15.83
CA ARG A 47 -8.98 4.38 15.67
C ARG A 47 -8.26 5.00 14.47
N CYS A 48 -8.15 4.25 13.37
CA CYS A 48 -7.53 4.74 12.13
C CYS A 48 -8.55 5.53 11.32
N TRP A 49 -8.75 6.80 11.67
CA TRP A 49 -9.66 7.70 10.98
C TRP A 49 -9.23 9.15 11.18
N TYR A 50 -9.40 9.96 10.15
CA TYR A 50 -9.20 11.41 10.18
C TYR A 50 -10.46 12.13 10.66
N TYR A 51 -11.63 11.51 10.46
CA TYR A 51 -12.91 11.98 10.99
C TYR A 51 -13.58 10.89 11.82
N PHE A 52 -14.19 11.26 12.96
CA PHE A 52 -14.93 10.28 13.76
C PHE A 52 -15.99 9.59 12.89
N PRO A 53 -16.09 8.24 12.91
CA PRO A 53 -16.95 7.50 12.00
C PRO A 53 -18.39 8.02 11.97
N GLY A 54 -18.90 8.29 10.76
CA GLY A 54 -20.26 8.81 10.57
C GLY A 54 -20.43 10.30 10.90
N THR A 55 -19.35 11.04 11.14
CA THR A 55 -19.39 12.46 11.50
C THR A 55 -18.43 13.30 10.66
N ARG A 56 -18.43 14.62 10.89
CA ARG A 56 -17.43 15.57 10.38
C ARG A 56 -16.48 16.08 11.47
N VAL A 57 -16.49 15.46 12.66
CA VAL A 57 -15.62 15.86 13.76
C VAL A 57 -14.21 15.35 13.46
N ALA A 58 -13.23 16.26 13.42
CA ALA A 58 -11.84 15.92 13.11
C ALA A 58 -11.17 15.18 14.28
N SER A 59 -10.32 14.21 13.95
CA SER A 59 -9.47 13.49 14.89
C SER A 59 -8.19 14.26 15.23
N SER A 60 -7.45 13.77 16.21
CA SER A 60 -6.07 14.21 16.46
C SER A 60 -5.16 14.07 15.25
N ASP A 61 -5.33 13.00 14.46
CA ASP A 61 -4.56 12.76 13.24
C ASP A 61 -4.89 13.81 12.17
N ALA A 62 -6.17 14.15 11.98
CA ALA A 62 -6.56 15.24 11.07
C ALA A 62 -6.00 16.60 11.52
N HIS A 63 -6.07 16.89 12.82
CA HIS A 63 -5.45 18.10 13.37
C HIS A 63 -3.93 18.09 13.22
N SER A 64 -3.26 16.94 13.31
CA SER A 64 -1.82 16.80 13.04
C SER A 64 -1.52 17.11 11.59
N PHE A 65 -2.24 16.46 10.67
CA PHE A 65 -2.04 16.57 9.23
C PHE A 65 -2.12 18.01 8.72
N VAL A 66 -3.11 18.78 9.17
CA VAL A 66 -3.26 20.18 8.70
C VAL A 66 -2.05 21.07 9.04
N ARG A 67 -1.17 20.65 9.96
CA ARG A 67 0.07 21.35 10.32
C ARG A 67 1.32 20.81 9.63
N GLN A 68 1.23 19.67 8.95
CA GLN A 68 2.37 19.10 8.23
C GLN A 68 2.63 19.86 6.92
N ALA A 69 3.86 19.80 6.41
CA ALA A 69 4.20 20.39 5.11
C ALA A 69 3.67 19.54 3.93
N TYR A 70 3.64 18.22 4.09
CA TYR A 70 3.27 17.32 3.00
C TYR A 70 1.77 17.39 2.64
N PRO A 71 1.43 17.25 1.34
CA PRO A 71 0.05 17.33 0.87
C PRO A 71 -0.82 16.10 1.15
N VAL A 72 -0.22 14.99 1.59
CA VAL A 72 -0.89 13.72 1.93
C VAL A 72 -0.40 13.25 3.30
N ASP A 73 -1.29 12.62 4.05
CA ASP A 73 -0.95 11.86 5.27
C ASP A 73 -1.68 10.50 5.22
N ALA A 74 -1.06 9.49 5.82
CA ALA A 74 -1.60 8.15 5.83
C ALA A 74 -1.39 7.43 7.17
N ILE A 75 -2.30 6.51 7.48
CA ILE A 75 -2.26 5.64 8.65
C ILE A 75 -2.22 4.19 8.16
N MET A 76 -1.15 3.48 8.49
CA MET A 76 -1.10 2.02 8.41
C MET A 76 -1.93 1.44 9.55
N CYS A 77 -2.94 0.64 9.20
CA CYS A 77 -3.95 0.16 10.13
C CYS A 77 -4.22 -1.33 9.91
N GLY A 78 -3.40 -2.20 10.50
CA GLY A 78 -3.46 -3.64 10.17
C GLY A 78 -3.23 -3.85 8.67
N ASN A 79 -4.21 -4.42 7.96
CA ASN A 79 -4.15 -4.69 6.52
C ASN A 79 -4.78 -3.60 5.64
N ARG A 80 -5.03 -2.40 6.16
CA ARG A 80 -5.53 -1.27 5.36
C ARG A 80 -4.67 -0.04 5.58
N VAL A 81 -4.63 0.80 4.56
CA VAL A 81 -4.09 2.16 4.64
C VAL A 81 -5.28 3.12 4.56
N VAL A 82 -5.41 3.97 5.57
CA VAL A 82 -6.34 5.10 5.59
C VAL A 82 -5.53 6.34 5.24
N TRP A 83 -5.96 7.15 4.29
CA TRP A 83 -5.20 8.35 3.90
C TRP A 83 -6.12 9.51 3.60
N VAL A 84 -5.56 10.71 3.67
CA VAL A 84 -6.25 11.97 3.39
C VAL A 84 -5.34 12.89 2.60
N SER A 85 -5.91 13.78 1.80
CA SER A 85 -5.17 14.83 1.09
C SER A 85 -5.63 16.22 1.54
N ARG A 86 -5.07 17.28 0.96
CA ARG A 86 -5.48 18.67 1.27
C ARG A 86 -6.95 18.98 0.98
N ASP A 87 -7.64 18.16 0.19
CA ASP A 87 -9.10 18.22 0.03
C ASP A 87 -9.88 17.70 1.24
N MET A 88 -9.17 17.16 2.25
CA MET A 88 -9.71 16.58 3.47
C MET A 88 -10.72 15.46 3.22
N VAL A 89 -10.59 14.76 2.10
CA VAL A 89 -11.40 13.57 1.79
C VAL A 89 -10.65 12.34 2.27
N GLU A 90 -11.17 11.70 3.32
CA GLU A 90 -10.64 10.41 3.77
C GLU A 90 -10.88 9.34 2.70
N GLN A 91 -9.87 8.53 2.45
CA GLN A 91 -9.87 7.39 1.55
C GLN A 91 -9.28 6.18 2.27
N GLN A 92 -9.70 4.98 1.87
CA GLN A 92 -9.19 3.74 2.44
C GLN A 92 -8.86 2.76 1.32
N VAL A 93 -7.69 2.12 1.43
CA VAL A 93 -7.29 1.02 0.56
C VAL A 93 -6.97 -0.20 1.41
N ARG A 94 -7.52 -1.35 1.06
CA ARG A 94 -7.09 -2.62 1.63
C ARG A 94 -5.82 -3.06 0.92
N LEU A 95 -4.81 -3.41 1.68
CA LEU A 95 -3.63 -4.06 1.14
C LEU A 95 -4.04 -5.50 0.82
N SER A 96 -3.94 -5.87 -0.45
CA SER A 96 -4.06 -7.28 -0.83
C SER A 96 -2.90 -8.04 -0.19
N ASP A 97 -3.19 -9.19 0.43
CA ASP A 97 -2.11 -10.11 0.77
C ASP A 97 -1.38 -10.49 -0.53
N PRO A 98 -0.04 -10.48 -0.57
CA PRO A 98 0.70 -10.95 -1.73
C PRO A 98 0.40 -12.43 -2.06
N ASP A 99 -0.20 -13.17 -1.12
CA ASP A 99 -0.65 -14.56 -1.26
C ASP A 99 -2.18 -14.68 -1.46
N GLY A 100 -2.76 -13.92 -2.40
CA GLY A 100 -4.07 -14.29 -2.94
C GLY A 100 -4.02 -15.73 -3.49
N PRO A 101 -5.06 -16.57 -3.34
CA PRO A 101 -5.01 -17.97 -3.71
C PRO A 101 -4.55 -18.07 -5.16
N THR A 102 -3.37 -18.67 -5.36
CA THR A 102 -2.80 -18.92 -6.68
C THR A 102 -3.88 -19.61 -7.50
N ALA A 103 -4.32 -18.99 -8.59
CA ALA A 103 -5.22 -19.64 -9.52
C ALA A 103 -4.63 -21.02 -9.84
N PRO A 104 -5.43 -22.10 -9.79
CA PRO A 104 -4.90 -23.43 -10.05
C PRO A 104 -4.20 -23.42 -11.41
N PRO A 105 -3.00 -24.02 -11.52
CA PRO A 105 -2.28 -24.04 -12.77
C PRO A 105 -3.18 -24.59 -13.87
N PRO A 106 -3.14 -24.03 -15.09
CA PRO A 106 -3.94 -24.53 -16.19
C PRO A 106 -3.63 -26.03 -16.37
N PRO A 107 -4.63 -26.88 -16.65
CA PRO A 107 -4.40 -28.31 -16.82
C PRO A 107 -3.34 -28.50 -17.90
N HIS A 108 -2.24 -29.16 -17.52
CA HIS A 108 -1.19 -29.55 -18.44
C HIS A 108 -1.83 -30.33 -19.58
N GLN A 109 -1.84 -29.72 -20.77
CA GLN A 109 -2.29 -30.37 -21.98
C GLN A 109 -1.34 -31.55 -22.24
N ARG A 110 -1.83 -32.75 -21.95
CA ARG A 110 -1.12 -34.01 -22.10
C ARG A 110 -0.80 -34.21 -23.59
N GLY A 111 0.44 -33.87 -23.96
CA GLY A 111 1.24 -34.47 -25.01
C GLY A 111 0.69 -34.42 -26.44
N ASN A 112 1.30 -33.55 -27.26
CA ASN A 112 1.31 -33.71 -28.71
C ASN A 112 1.89 -35.08 -29.06
N ARG A 113 1.00 -36.03 -29.40
CA ARG A 113 1.37 -37.30 -30.01
C ARG A 113 1.54 -37.03 -31.50
N VAL A 114 2.79 -36.94 -31.93
CA VAL A 114 3.17 -36.93 -33.35
C VAL A 114 2.75 -38.27 -33.98
N HIS A 115 1.74 -38.24 -34.84
CA HIS A 115 1.45 -39.33 -35.77
C HIS A 115 2.29 -39.09 -37.03
N ALA A 116 3.53 -39.57 -37.04
CA ALA A 116 4.27 -39.79 -38.28
C ALA A 116 3.83 -41.15 -38.83
N GLY A 117 2.92 -41.11 -39.79
CA GLY A 117 2.48 -42.27 -40.57
C GLY A 117 3.60 -42.76 -41.49
N ALA A 118 3.62 -44.08 -41.65
CA ALA A 118 4.59 -44.87 -42.41
C ALA A 118 4.80 -44.39 -43.85
N ALA A 119 6.07 -44.30 -44.26
CA ALA A 119 6.47 -44.40 -45.66
C ALA A 119 6.88 -45.85 -45.94
N ALA A 120 6.36 -46.42 -47.03
CA ALA A 120 6.80 -47.66 -47.64
C ALA A 120 7.40 -47.34 -49.04
N PRO A 121 7.92 -48.33 -49.78
CA PRO A 121 9.29 -48.86 -49.75
C PRO A 121 10.07 -48.53 -51.04
N GLU A 122 11.37 -48.88 -51.09
CA GLU A 122 12.27 -49.16 -52.23
C GLU A 122 13.69 -48.75 -51.77
N GLY A 123 14.75 -49.56 -51.70
CA GLY A 123 15.18 -50.78 -52.39
C GLY A 123 16.62 -50.52 -52.85
N GLN A 124 17.59 -51.42 -52.64
CA GLN A 124 18.83 -51.59 -53.46
C GLN A 124 19.79 -52.62 -52.84
N ASP A 125 20.03 -53.68 -53.64
CA ASP A 125 21.20 -54.57 -53.84
C ASP A 125 22.01 -55.14 -52.65
#